data_AF-A0A2H0ABJ9-F1
#
_entry.id   AF-A0A2H0ABJ9-F1
#
_cell.length_a   1.000
_cell.length_b   1.000
_cell.length_c   1.000
_cell.angle_alpha   90.00
_cell.angle_beta   90.00
_cell.angle_gamma   90.00
#
_symmetry.space_group_name_H-M   'P 1'
#
loop_
_entity.id
_entity.type
_entity.pdbx_description
1 polymer ?
#
loop_
_entity_poly.entity_id
_entity_poly.type
_entity_poly.pdbx_seq_one_letter_code
_entity_poly.pdbx_strand_id
1 'polypeptide(L)'
;MKCTVFSAMLRGPRNRQEDCLLSGTDLFQKDTLKQTKTLDTDFLAASVCDGLGGHDNGESASRFVCEQLQARFREGPFDPQNIRTVLAEIQAAAQGR
;
A
#
# COMPACT_ATOMS: atom_id res chain seq x y z
N MET A 1 -9.52 11.16 16.05
CA MET A 1 -8.51 12.24 16.08
C MET A 1 -8.42 12.86 14.68
N LYS A 2 -8.24 14.18 14.53
CA LYS A 2 -7.99 14.76 13.20
C LYS A 2 -6.53 14.59 12.78
N CYS A 3 -6.30 13.82 11.73
CA CYS A 3 -4.99 13.61 11.11
C CYS A 3 -4.97 14.24 9.72
N THR A 4 -3.85 14.86 9.32
CA THR A 4 -3.62 15.30 7.94
C THR A 4 -2.51 14.48 7.34
N VAL A 5 -2.79 13.82 6.22
CA VAL A 5 -1.85 12.96 5.51
C VAL A 5 -1.49 13.61 4.19
N PHE A 6 -0.19 13.70 3.94
CA PHE A 6 0.37 14.09 2.65
C PHE A 6 0.96 12.85 1.97
N SER A 7 0.61 12.63 0.71
CA SER A 7 1.11 11.53 -0.10
C SER A 7 1.66 12.08 -1.41
N ALA A 8 2.84 11.60 -1.80
CA ALA A 8 3.46 11.94 -3.06
C ALA A 8 4.14 10.71 -3.64
N MET A 9 4.15 10.63 -4.98
CA MET A 9 4.89 9.62 -5.71
C MET A 9 5.34 10.19 -7.05
N LEU A 10 6.47 9.71 -7.53
CA LEU A 10 7.02 10.06 -8.83
C LEU A 10 7.74 8.84 -9.40
N ARG A 11 7.36 8.40 -10.60
CA ARG A 11 7.99 7.26 -11.29
C ARG A 11 9.48 7.45 -11.55
N GLY A 12 9.90 8.70 -11.77
CA GLY A 12 11.26 9.02 -12.21
C GLY A 12 11.53 8.53 -13.65
N PRO A 13 12.78 8.12 -13.97
CA PRO A 13 13.20 7.80 -15.34
C PRO A 13 12.73 6.41 -15.82
N ARG A 14 11.99 5.65 -15.00
CA ARG A 14 11.46 4.34 -15.38
C ARG A 14 10.33 4.49 -16.39
N ASN A 15 10.02 3.42 -17.11
CA ASN A 15 8.92 3.37 -18.09
C ASN A 15 7.57 3.02 -17.45
N ARG A 16 7.56 2.51 -16.21
CA ARG A 16 6.36 2.12 -15.45
C ARG A 16 6.52 2.45 -13.98
N GLN A 17 5.39 2.62 -13.30
CA GLN A 17 5.33 2.80 -11.85
C GLN A 17 5.19 1.43 -11.17
N GLU A 18 6.27 0.93 -10.59
CA GLU A 18 6.24 -0.34 -9.83
C GLU A 18 5.97 -0.11 -8.34
N ASP A 19 5.95 1.14 -7.86
CA ASP A 19 5.65 1.47 -6.46
C ASP A 19 4.14 1.62 -6.22
N CYS A 20 3.65 1.05 -5.13
CA CYS A 20 2.28 1.21 -4.67
C CYS A 20 2.22 1.82 -3.27
N LEU A 21 1.29 2.75 -3.06
CA LEU A 21 1.11 3.49 -1.82
C LEU A 21 -0.29 3.27 -1.25
N LEU A 22 -0.37 2.88 0.02
CA LEU A 22 -1.59 2.90 0.82
C LEU A 22 -1.53 4.11 1.76
N SER A 23 -2.55 4.95 1.73
CA SER A 23 -2.71 6.09 2.64
C SER A 23 -4.10 6.07 3.26
N GLY A 24 -4.21 5.44 4.43
CA GLY A 24 -5.48 5.15 5.09
C GLY A 24 -6.30 4.15 4.28
N THR A 25 -7.42 4.60 3.75
CA THR A 25 -8.32 3.80 2.91
C THR A 25 -7.99 3.87 1.42
N ASP A 26 -7.12 4.78 1.00
CA ASP A 26 -6.89 5.07 -0.40
C ASP A 26 -5.61 4.38 -0.90
N LEU A 27 -5.66 3.80 -2.09
CA LEU A 27 -4.55 3.11 -2.72
C LEU A 27 -4.16 3.83 -4.02
N PHE A 28 -2.86 4.05 -4.19
CA PHE A 28 -2.30 4.76 -5.35
C PHE A 28 -1.14 3.99 -5.96
N GLN A 29 -1.19 3.85 -7.29
CA GLN A 29 -0.09 3.40 -8.13
C GLN A 29 -0.20 4.21 -9.42
N LYS A 30 0.46 5.37 -9.42
CA LYS A 30 0.35 6.38 -10.48
C LYS A 30 1.74 6.88 -10.84
N ASP A 31 1.93 7.26 -12.10
CA ASP A 31 3.19 7.87 -12.57
C ASP A 31 3.58 9.12 -11.75
N THR A 32 2.57 9.87 -11.30
CA THR A 32 2.73 11.04 -10.43
C THR A 32 1.55 11.15 -9.49
N LEU A 33 1.82 11.47 -8.24
CA LEU A 33 0.82 11.78 -7.22
C LEU A 33 1.32 12.95 -6.37
N LYS A 34 0.41 13.87 -6.06
CA LYS A 34 0.55 14.82 -4.96
C LYS A 34 -0.83 15.04 -4.38
N GLN A 35 -1.04 14.59 -3.16
CA GLN A 35 -2.34 14.65 -2.50
C GLN A 35 -2.18 15.02 -1.03
N THR A 36 -3.16 15.75 -0.52
CA THR A 36 -3.34 15.99 0.91
C THR A 36 -4.77 15.61 1.27
N LYS A 37 -4.94 14.88 2.37
CA LYS A 37 -6.25 14.47 2.87
C LYS A 37 -6.29 14.64 4.38
N THR A 38 -7.37 15.23 4.88
CA THR A 38 -7.67 15.24 6.32
C THR A 38 -8.61 14.08 6.62
N LEU A 39 -8.27 13.30 7.62
CA LEU A 39 -9.01 12.14 8.09
C LEU A 39 -9.38 12.37 9.56
N ASP A 40 -10.62 12.04 9.92
CA ASP A 40 -11.00 11.90 11.32
C ASP A 40 -10.97 10.40 11.67
N THR A 41 -9.91 9.98 12.35
CA THR A 41 -9.67 8.58 12.69
C THR A 41 -8.78 8.48 13.92
N ASP A 42 -8.90 7.39 14.67
CA ASP A 42 -8.01 7.10 15.80
C ASP A 42 -6.80 6.25 15.39
N PHE A 43 -6.85 5.68 14.19
CA PHE A 43 -5.81 4.82 13.63
C PHE A 43 -5.63 5.10 12.13
N LEU A 44 -4.38 5.11 11.69
CA LEU A 44 -4.00 5.30 10.30
C LEU A 44 -3.07 4.16 9.87
N ALA A 45 -3.45 3.45 8.81
CA ALA A 45 -2.56 2.54 8.10
C ALA A 45 -1.94 3.28 6.91
N ALA A 46 -0.61 3.25 6.80
CA ALA A 46 0.09 3.76 5.63
C ALA A 46 1.20 2.78 5.25
N SER A 47 1.35 2.52 3.95
CA SER A 47 2.42 1.67 3.43
C SER A 47 2.95 2.19 2.10
N VAL A 48 4.23 1.91 1.87
CA VAL A 48 4.88 2.05 0.57
C VAL A 48 5.42 0.67 0.23
N CYS A 49 5.02 0.13 -0.91
CA CYS A 49 5.46 -1.16 -1.41
C CYS A 49 6.25 -0.93 -2.70
N ASP A 50 7.56 -1.19 -2.64
CA ASP A 50 8.48 -1.13 -3.77
C ASP A 50 8.41 -2.46 -4.54
N GLY A 51 7.97 -2.37 -5.79
CA GLY A 51 7.83 -3.51 -6.69
C GLY A 51 9.15 -3.85 -7.37
N LEU A 52 9.61 -5.10 -7.23
CA LEU A 52 10.81 -5.60 -7.88
C LEU A 52 10.47 -6.81 -8.76
N GLY A 53 11.10 -6.94 -9.94
CA GLY A 53 10.93 -8.12 -10.81
C GLY A 53 11.02 -7.85 -12.30
N GLY A 54 10.94 -6.59 -12.72
CA GLY A 54 10.94 -6.20 -14.14
C GLY A 54 9.60 -6.53 -14.83
N HIS A 55 9.26 -5.73 -15.84
CA HIS A 55 8.00 -5.83 -16.60
C HIS A 55 6.73 -5.64 -15.75
N ASP A 56 5.71 -6.49 -15.90
CA ASP A 56 4.40 -6.34 -15.23
C ASP A 56 4.41 -6.92 -13.80
N ASN A 57 5.47 -7.63 -13.43
CA ASN A 57 5.55 -8.37 -12.17
C ASN A 57 5.77 -7.45 -10.96
N GLY A 58 6.60 -6.41 -11.11
CA GLY A 58 6.84 -5.43 -10.03
C GLY A 58 5.59 -4.63 -9.69
N GLU A 59 4.92 -4.09 -10.73
CA GLU A 59 3.65 -3.37 -10.60
C GLU A 59 2.55 -4.22 -9.94
N SER A 60 2.39 -5.46 -10.40
CA SER A 60 1.39 -6.38 -9.86
C SER A 60 1.69 -6.80 -8.42
N ALA A 61 2.97 -7.01 -8.09
CA ALA A 61 3.39 -7.45 -6.76
C ALA A 61 3.14 -6.35 -5.71
N SER A 62 3.58 -5.13 -5.94
CA SER A 62 3.37 -4.03 -5.00
C SER A 62 1.89 -3.69 -4.83
N ARG A 63 1.13 -3.70 -5.93
CA ARG A 63 -0.33 -3.52 -5.91
C ARG A 63 -1.01 -4.57 -5.06
N PHE A 64 -0.68 -5.85 -5.28
CA PHE A 64 -1.26 -6.96 -4.53
C PHE A 64 -1.09 -6.78 -3.02
N VAL A 65 0.13 -6.45 -2.57
CA VAL A 65 0.39 -6.25 -1.14
C VAL A 65 -0.46 -5.11 -0.58
N CYS A 66 -0.51 -3.96 -1.25
CA CYS A 66 -1.35 -2.83 -0.82
C CYS A 66 -2.85 -3.17 -0.81
N GLU A 67 -3.35 -3.93 -1.78
CA GLU A 67 -4.75 -4.37 -1.83
C GLU A 67 -5.09 -5.30 -0.66
N GLN A 68 -4.21 -6.25 -0.33
CA GLN A 68 -4.40 -7.13 0.82
C GLN A 68 -4.38 -6.35 2.14
N LEU A 69 -3.43 -5.42 2.31
CA LEU A 69 -3.38 -4.55 3.49
C LEU A 69 -4.63 -3.68 3.60
N GLN A 70 -5.11 -3.10 2.49
CA GLN A 70 -6.34 -2.32 2.47
C GLN A 70 -7.57 -3.18 2.86
N ALA A 71 -7.67 -4.41 2.36
CA ALA A 71 -8.75 -5.32 2.70
C ALA A 71 -8.77 -5.61 4.22
N ARG A 72 -7.62 -5.95 4.80
CA ARG A 72 -7.51 -6.19 6.25
C ARG A 72 -7.82 -4.94 7.09
N PHE A 73 -7.38 -3.77 6.65
CA PHE A 73 -7.71 -2.52 7.32
C PHE A 73 -9.22 -2.22 7.34
N ARG A 74 -9.96 -2.64 6.31
CA ARG A 74 -11.42 -2.48 6.26
C ARG A 74 -12.15 -3.45 7.19
N GLU A 75 -11.57 -4.60 7.49
CA GLU A 75 -12.14 -5.58 8.43
C GLU A 75 -11.95 -5.15 9.89
N GLY A 76 -10.89 -4.38 10.17
CA GLY A 76 -10.66 -3.81 11.50
C GLY A 76 -9.31 -3.11 11.62
N PRO A 77 -9.06 -2.41 12.75
CA PRO A 77 -7.78 -1.78 13.01
C PRO A 77 -6.66 -2.83 13.05
N PHE A 78 -5.49 -2.49 12.49
CA PHE A 78 -4.31 -3.32 12.65
C PHE A 78 -3.85 -3.33 14.09
N ASP A 79 -3.72 -4.52 14.66
CA ASP A 79 -2.92 -4.73 15.86
C ASP A 79 -1.43 -4.77 15.43
N PRO A 80 -0.59 -3.83 15.92
CA PRO A 80 0.84 -3.83 15.63
C PRO A 80 1.53 -5.16 15.96
N GLN A 81 1.02 -5.93 16.93
CA GLN A 81 1.58 -7.24 17.28
C GLN A 81 1.35 -8.29 16.17
N ASN A 82 0.29 -8.13 15.38
CA ASN A 82 -0.13 -9.08 14.36
C ASN A 82 0.36 -8.73 12.95
N ILE A 83 1.06 -7.61 12.76
CA ILE A 83 1.50 -7.17 11.43
C ILE A 83 2.41 -8.21 10.76
N ARG A 84 3.27 -8.90 11.54
CA ARG A 84 4.13 -9.96 11.01
C ARG A 84 3.32 -11.14 10.47
N THR A 85 2.26 -11.53 11.18
CA THR A 85 1.33 -12.57 10.75
C THR A 85 0.61 -12.16 9.48
N VAL A 86 0.09 -10.93 9.41
CA VAL A 86 -0.56 -10.40 8.21
C VAL A 86 0.39 -10.43 7.00
N LEU A 87 1.63 -9.96 7.16
CA LEU A 87 2.60 -9.97 6.07
C LEU A 87 2.96 -11.41 5.64
N ALA A 88 3.07 -12.35 6.59
CA ALA A 88 3.31 -13.76 6.29
C ALA A 88 2.13 -14.39 5.51
N GLU A 89 0.89 -14.07 5.87
CA GLU A 89 -0.30 -14.53 5.15
C GLU A 89 -0.37 -13.97 3.73
N ILE A 90 -0.04 -12.68 3.54
CA ILE A 90 0.05 -12.06 2.21
C ILE A 90 1.11 -12.79 1.37
N GLN A 91 2.27 -13.10 1.96
CA GLN A 91 3.32 -13.84 1.26
C GLN A 91 2.87 -15.26 0.88
N ALA A 92 2.19 -15.98 1.78
CA ALA A 92 1.64 -17.31 1.48
C ALA A 92 0.60 -17.25 0.36
N ALA A 93 -0.29 -16.25 0.38
CA ALA A 93 -1.29 -16.04 -0.67
C ALA A 93 -0.66 -15.73 -2.04
N ALA A 94 0.49 -15.05 -2.08
CA ALA A 94 1.22 -14.80 -3.32
C ALA A 94 1.84 -16.06 -3.94
N GLN A 95 2.22 -17.05 -3.13
CA GLN A 95 2.83 -18.31 -3.59
C GLN A 95 1.81 -19.30 -4.18
N GLY A 96 0.52 -19.13 -3.86
CA GLY A 96 -0.57 -19.92 -4.42
C GLY A 96 -1.20 -19.36 -5.69
N ARG A 97 -0.63 -18.29 -6.26
CA ARG A 97 -1.08 -17.64 -7.50
C ARG A 97 -0.36 -18.16 -8.73
#